data_AF-A0A952IW57-F1
#
_entry.id   AF-A0A952IW57-F1
#
_cell.length_a   1.000
_cell.length_b   1.000
_cell.length_c   1.000
_cell.angle_alpha   90.00
_cell.angle_beta   90.00
_cell.angle_gamma   90.00
#
_symmetry.space_group_name_H-M   'P 1'
#
loop_
_entity.id
_entity.type
_entity.pdbx_description
1 polymer ?
#
loop_
_entity_poly.entity_id
_entity_poly.type
_entity_poly.pdbx_seq_one_letter_code
_entity_poly.pdbx_strand_id
1 'polypeptide(L)'
;MSAIEITELLGDGIGPELAESVHAVAESLPVDFKFHSVDWSLENRNAKGDAVIDEAEASMRATRLAVKYPTVTEKESPNALIRRRLNFSVIYRPAISIKGIHSNFKEDVNLHIVRIATGGTYDDPGQLIGQDSAVSLRMVERQPCKQAAHFAFELARKKGLTYGDGHYSVTSSSKHTIQRVTDGLFEDVVKEVAEEYSDVDHHIELFD
;
A
#
# COMPACT_ATOMS: atom_id res chain seq x y z
N MET A 1 -11.80 -22.69 16.77
CA MET A 1 -11.59 -21.40 16.09
C MET A 1 -12.16 -21.54 14.69
N SER A 2 -12.82 -20.53 14.14
CA SER A 2 -13.26 -20.57 12.73
C SER A 2 -12.04 -20.47 11.82
N ALA A 3 -12.09 -21.13 10.66
CA ALA A 3 -11.06 -20.98 9.64
C ALA A 3 -10.86 -19.50 9.26
N ILE A 4 -9.62 -19.11 8.97
CA ILE A 4 -9.30 -17.82 8.35
C ILE A 4 -9.40 -18.01 6.84
N GLU A 5 -10.44 -17.44 6.25
CA GLU A 5 -10.67 -17.47 4.81
C GLU A 5 -9.81 -16.40 4.12
N ILE A 6 -9.03 -16.78 3.11
CA ILE A 6 -8.07 -15.92 2.42
C ILE A 6 -8.29 -16.04 0.91
N THR A 7 -8.50 -14.92 0.22
CA THR A 7 -8.44 -14.91 -1.25
C THR A 7 -7.00 -15.01 -1.69
N GLU A 8 -6.70 -15.96 -2.55
CA GLU A 8 -5.36 -16.17 -3.07
C GLU A 8 -5.32 -15.80 -4.55
N LEU A 9 -4.74 -14.65 -4.86
CA LEU A 9 -4.56 -14.21 -6.24
C LEU A 9 -3.24 -14.79 -6.77
N LEU A 10 -3.34 -15.90 -7.49
CA LEU A 10 -2.22 -16.52 -8.20
C LEU A 10 -1.66 -15.55 -9.26
N GLY A 11 -0.43 -15.78 -9.68
CA GLY A 11 0.27 -14.82 -10.51
C GLY A 11 1.20 -15.45 -11.54
N ASP A 12 2.15 -14.65 -11.99
CA ASP A 12 3.07 -14.95 -13.07
C ASP A 12 4.50 -15.12 -12.55
N GLY A 13 5.39 -15.68 -13.39
CA GLY A 13 6.81 -15.82 -13.09
C GLY A 13 7.06 -16.72 -11.88
N ILE A 14 7.68 -16.17 -10.83
CA ILE A 14 7.95 -16.88 -9.57
C ILE A 14 6.70 -17.07 -8.67
N GLY A 15 5.50 -16.71 -9.15
CA GLY A 15 4.26 -16.83 -8.39
C GLY A 15 4.00 -18.24 -7.83
N PRO A 16 4.10 -19.32 -8.64
CA PRO A 16 3.82 -20.68 -8.17
C PRO A 16 4.75 -21.16 -7.04
N GLU A 17 6.06 -20.93 -7.14
CA GLU A 17 7.02 -21.33 -6.09
C GLU A 17 6.81 -20.54 -4.78
N LEU A 18 6.41 -19.27 -4.88
CA LEU A 18 6.04 -18.48 -3.71
C LEU A 18 4.73 -18.98 -3.08
N ALA A 19 3.76 -19.43 -3.88
CA ALA A 19 2.51 -19.99 -3.38
C ALA A 19 2.73 -21.28 -2.59
N GLU A 20 3.53 -22.19 -3.16
CA GLU A 20 3.94 -23.43 -2.49
C GLU A 20 4.64 -23.13 -1.15
N SER A 21 5.57 -22.16 -1.13
CA SER A 21 6.26 -21.75 0.09
C SER A 21 5.31 -21.18 1.15
N VAL A 22 4.33 -20.36 0.75
CA VAL A 22 3.30 -19.82 1.67
C VAL A 22 2.43 -20.94 2.24
N HIS A 23 2.00 -21.90 1.42
CA HIS A 23 1.19 -23.04 1.89
C HIS A 23 1.97 -23.92 2.85
N ALA A 24 3.24 -24.23 2.54
CA ALA A 24 4.09 -25.03 3.41
C ALA A 24 4.28 -24.39 4.80
N VAL A 25 4.44 -23.06 4.87
CA VAL A 25 4.49 -22.34 6.14
C VAL A 25 3.12 -22.37 6.83
N ALA A 26 2.03 -22.12 6.10
CA ALA A 26 0.67 -22.09 6.65
C ALA A 26 0.29 -23.43 7.30
N GLU A 27 0.60 -24.56 6.65
CA GLU A 27 0.36 -25.91 7.16
C GLU A 27 1.14 -26.22 8.45
N SER A 28 2.29 -25.56 8.66
CA SER A 28 3.11 -25.73 9.86
C SER A 28 2.59 -24.96 11.08
N LEU A 29 1.65 -24.02 10.88
CA LEU A 29 1.11 -23.17 11.93
C LEU A 29 -0.14 -23.80 12.56
N PRO A 30 -0.40 -23.59 13.87
CA PRO A 30 -1.59 -24.10 14.56
C PRO A 30 -2.84 -23.24 14.25
N VAL A 31 -3.04 -22.88 12.99
CA VAL A 31 -4.12 -22.00 12.51
C VAL A 31 -4.74 -22.64 11.27
N ASP A 32 -6.07 -22.70 11.24
CA ASP A 32 -6.83 -23.23 10.09
C ASP A 32 -6.97 -22.15 9.02
N PHE A 33 -6.15 -22.23 7.96
CA PHE A 33 -6.19 -21.33 6.81
C PHE A 33 -6.92 -22.00 5.65
N LYS A 34 -7.84 -21.25 5.01
CA LYS A 34 -8.52 -21.69 3.79
C LYS A 34 -8.28 -20.69 2.66
N PHE A 35 -7.54 -21.15 1.66
CA PHE A 35 -7.21 -20.36 0.49
C PHE A 35 -8.27 -20.55 -0.61
N HIS A 36 -8.80 -19.44 -1.11
CA HIS A 36 -9.69 -19.36 -2.26
C HIS A 36 -8.91 -18.85 -3.45
N SER A 37 -8.26 -19.77 -4.17
CA SER A 37 -7.38 -19.42 -5.28
C SER A 37 -8.17 -18.89 -6.47
N VAL A 38 -7.72 -17.76 -7.02
CA VAL A 38 -8.17 -17.17 -8.28
C VAL A 38 -6.94 -17.11 -9.18
N ASP A 39 -7.00 -17.78 -10.33
CA ASP A 39 -5.94 -17.68 -11.33
C ASP A 39 -5.90 -16.26 -11.91
N TRP A 40 -4.89 -15.50 -11.53
CA TRP A 40 -4.71 -14.10 -11.93
C TRP A 40 -3.50 -13.91 -12.85
N SER A 41 -3.06 -14.99 -13.49
CA SER A 41 -2.03 -14.97 -14.53
C SER A 41 -2.39 -14.03 -15.67
N LEU A 42 -1.38 -13.55 -16.40
CA LEU A 42 -1.56 -12.73 -17.59
C LEU A 42 -2.37 -13.46 -18.66
N GLU A 43 -2.14 -14.75 -18.85
CA GLU A 43 -2.89 -15.57 -19.80
C GLU A 43 -4.39 -15.57 -19.46
N ASN A 44 -4.75 -15.84 -18.19
CA ASN A 44 -6.14 -15.87 -17.78
C ASN A 44 -6.80 -14.48 -17.82
N ARG A 45 -6.06 -13.43 -17.44
CA ARG A 45 -6.53 -12.04 -17.58
C ARG A 45 -6.76 -11.64 -19.04
N ASN A 46 -5.90 -12.10 -19.97
CA ASN A 46 -6.09 -11.85 -21.40
C ASN A 46 -7.27 -12.67 -21.98
N ALA A 47 -7.46 -13.90 -21.52
CA ALA A 47 -8.53 -14.79 -21.98
C ALA A 47 -9.91 -14.37 -21.47
N LYS A 48 -10.02 -13.96 -20.19
CA LYS A 48 -11.29 -13.67 -19.52
C LYS A 48 -11.61 -12.18 -19.39
N GLY A 49 -10.62 -11.29 -19.57
CA GLY A 49 -10.81 -9.85 -19.41
C GLY A 49 -11.35 -9.48 -18.02
N ASP A 50 -12.35 -8.61 -17.97
CA ASP A 50 -12.92 -8.09 -16.71
C ASP A 50 -13.55 -9.18 -15.83
N ALA A 51 -13.98 -10.32 -16.39
CA ALA A 51 -14.62 -11.37 -15.62
C ALA A 51 -13.70 -11.95 -14.52
N VAL A 52 -12.40 -12.08 -14.77
CA VAL A 52 -11.46 -12.55 -13.73
C VAL A 52 -11.11 -11.47 -12.70
N ILE A 53 -11.27 -10.19 -13.07
CA ILE A 53 -11.12 -9.08 -12.14
C ILE A 53 -12.35 -9.03 -11.21
N ASP A 54 -13.54 -9.24 -11.75
CA ASP A 54 -14.79 -9.32 -10.99
C ASP A 54 -14.77 -10.51 -10.01
N GLU A 55 -14.28 -11.67 -10.46
CA GLU A 55 -14.08 -12.86 -9.64
C GLU A 55 -13.14 -12.57 -8.45
N ALA A 56 -11.98 -11.97 -8.72
CA ALA A 56 -11.03 -11.57 -7.70
C ALA A 56 -11.63 -10.56 -6.71
N GLU A 57 -12.32 -9.53 -7.20
CA GLU A 57 -12.97 -8.53 -6.35
C GLU A 57 -14.03 -9.17 -5.44
N ALA A 58 -14.92 -10.00 -6.01
CA ALA A 58 -15.97 -10.67 -5.26
C ALA A 58 -15.39 -11.57 -4.16
N SER A 59 -14.35 -12.34 -4.48
CA SER A 59 -13.63 -13.17 -3.52
C SER A 59 -13.01 -12.32 -2.40
N MET A 60 -12.27 -11.27 -2.75
CA MET A 60 -11.61 -10.39 -1.76
C MET A 60 -12.63 -9.65 -0.87
N ARG A 61 -13.80 -9.29 -1.38
CA ARG A 61 -14.88 -8.69 -0.57
C ARG A 61 -15.49 -9.69 0.40
N ALA A 62 -15.60 -10.96 0.00
CA ALA A 62 -16.13 -12.02 0.85
C ALA A 62 -15.16 -12.39 1.98
N THR A 63 -13.88 -12.56 1.67
CA THR A 63 -12.84 -12.97 2.63
C THR A 63 -12.31 -11.82 3.47
N ARG A 64 -12.27 -10.60 2.90
CA ARG A 64 -11.65 -9.38 3.47
C ARG A 64 -10.15 -9.49 3.77
N LEU A 65 -9.52 -10.59 3.36
CA LEU A 65 -8.09 -10.85 3.50
C LEU A 65 -7.62 -11.55 2.24
N ALA A 66 -6.53 -11.06 1.67
CA ALA A 66 -5.98 -11.63 0.44
C ALA A 66 -4.46 -11.68 0.45
N VAL A 67 -3.93 -12.72 -0.18
CA VAL A 67 -2.53 -12.81 -0.58
C VAL A 67 -2.46 -12.75 -2.10
N LYS A 68 -1.49 -12.02 -2.63
CA LYS A 68 -1.36 -11.80 -4.07
C LYS A 68 0.10 -11.97 -4.50
N TYR A 69 0.32 -12.83 -5.48
CA TYR A 69 1.65 -13.12 -6.01
C TYR A 69 2.05 -12.13 -7.12
N PRO A 70 3.34 -12.11 -7.55
CA PRO A 70 3.78 -11.25 -8.65
C PRO A 70 2.94 -11.45 -9.91
N THR A 71 2.65 -10.38 -10.65
CA THR A 71 1.85 -10.43 -11.89
C THR A 71 2.49 -9.54 -12.94
N VAL A 72 2.52 -9.99 -14.19
CA VAL A 72 3.01 -9.19 -15.32
C VAL A 72 2.04 -8.06 -15.62
N THR A 73 2.57 -6.87 -15.92
CA THR A 73 1.80 -5.70 -16.38
C THR A 73 2.14 -5.42 -17.84
N GLU A 74 1.20 -5.61 -18.76
CA GLU A 74 1.39 -5.26 -20.18
C GLU A 74 0.81 -3.89 -20.54
N LYS A 75 -0.48 -3.65 -20.22
CA LYS A 75 -1.19 -2.41 -20.53
C LYS A 75 -1.54 -1.64 -19.28
N GLU A 76 -2.55 -2.11 -18.56
CA GLU A 76 -2.95 -1.57 -17.27
C GLU A 76 -2.37 -2.44 -16.14
N SER A 77 -1.93 -1.81 -15.05
CA SER A 77 -1.41 -2.54 -13.91
C SER A 77 -2.56 -3.20 -13.12
N PRO A 78 -2.62 -4.55 -13.03
CA PRO A 78 -3.66 -5.22 -12.24
C PRO A 78 -3.62 -4.81 -10.77
N ASN A 79 -2.43 -4.46 -10.26
CA ASN A 79 -2.26 -3.96 -8.89
C ASN A 79 -2.98 -2.62 -8.67
N ALA A 80 -2.93 -1.72 -9.66
CA ALA A 80 -3.59 -0.41 -9.56
C ALA A 80 -5.10 -0.58 -9.69
N LEU A 81 -5.54 -1.40 -10.65
CA LEU A 81 -6.94 -1.71 -10.90
C LEU A 81 -7.64 -2.23 -9.64
N ILE A 82 -7.11 -3.29 -9.01
CA ILE A 82 -7.78 -3.90 -7.85
C ILE A 82 -7.76 -2.99 -6.62
N ARG A 83 -6.68 -2.20 -6.43
CA ARG A 83 -6.63 -1.18 -5.37
C ARG A 83 -7.74 -0.15 -5.54
N ARG A 84 -7.99 0.31 -6.78
CA ARG A 84 -9.07 1.24 -7.09
C ARG A 84 -10.44 0.60 -6.87
N ARG A 85 -10.67 -0.61 -7.40
CA ARG A 85 -11.95 -1.33 -7.25
C ARG A 85 -12.32 -1.61 -5.79
N LEU A 86 -11.33 -1.90 -4.94
CA LEU A 86 -11.55 -2.20 -3.51
C LEU A 86 -11.38 -0.99 -2.58
N ASN A 87 -11.13 0.22 -3.12
CA ASN A 87 -10.89 1.43 -2.34
C ASN A 87 -9.76 1.27 -1.30
N PHE A 88 -8.67 0.58 -1.66
CA PHE A 88 -7.50 0.48 -0.81
C PHE A 88 -6.72 1.78 -0.87
N SER A 89 -6.82 2.59 0.18
CA SER A 89 -6.23 3.94 0.27
C SER A 89 -4.85 4.00 0.95
N VAL A 90 -4.43 2.91 1.60
CA VAL A 90 -3.18 2.87 2.37
C VAL A 90 -2.27 1.75 1.87
N ILE A 91 -1.01 2.10 1.57
CA ILE A 91 0.08 1.16 1.34
C ILE A 91 1.04 1.26 2.52
N TYR A 92 1.16 0.17 3.27
CA TYR A 92 2.15 0.06 4.35
C TYR A 92 3.38 -0.70 3.87
N ARG A 93 4.57 -0.10 4.02
CA ARG A 93 5.86 -0.66 3.60
C ARG A 93 6.90 -0.53 4.72
N PRO A 94 7.08 -1.56 5.55
CA PRO A 94 8.22 -1.60 6.47
C PRO A 94 9.53 -1.81 5.69
N ALA A 95 10.56 -1.05 6.05
CA ALA A 95 11.95 -1.28 5.68
C ALA A 95 12.72 -1.51 6.98
N ILE A 96 13.02 -2.77 7.28
CA ILE A 96 13.60 -3.18 8.55
C ILE A 96 14.85 -4.04 8.31
N SER A 97 15.87 -3.88 9.15
CA SER A 97 17.04 -4.75 9.17
C SER A 97 16.61 -6.18 9.53
N ILE A 98 17.11 -7.16 8.78
CA ILE A 98 16.90 -8.58 9.05
C ILE A 98 18.20 -9.15 9.59
N LYS A 99 18.18 -9.67 10.82
CA LYS A 99 19.35 -10.27 11.47
C LYS A 99 19.96 -11.35 10.58
N GLY A 100 21.25 -11.22 10.29
CA GLY A 100 22.00 -12.15 9.44
C GLY A 100 22.04 -11.76 7.96
N ILE A 101 21.30 -10.75 7.52
CA ILE A 101 21.40 -10.18 6.17
C ILE A 101 22.28 -8.93 6.24
N HIS A 102 23.42 -8.97 5.55
CA HIS A 102 24.35 -7.83 5.50
C HIS A 102 23.77 -6.69 4.67
N SER A 103 23.96 -5.45 5.14
CA SER A 103 23.59 -4.23 4.43
C SER A 103 24.69 -3.18 4.55
N ASN A 104 24.62 -2.14 3.73
CA ASN A 104 25.57 -1.01 3.78
C ASN A 104 25.30 -0.03 4.94
N PHE A 105 24.20 -0.22 5.68
CA PHE A 105 23.90 0.60 6.85
C PHE A 105 24.70 0.12 8.06
N LYS A 106 25.29 1.07 8.80
CA LYS A 106 26.05 0.77 10.03
C LYS A 106 25.14 0.44 11.21
N GLU A 107 23.91 0.93 11.17
CA GLU A 107 22.90 0.81 12.21
C GLU A 107 21.73 -0.02 11.70
N ASP A 108 20.95 -0.57 12.63
CA ASP A 108 19.72 -1.27 12.28
C ASP A 108 18.67 -0.29 11.77
N VAL A 109 18.17 -0.53 10.55
CA VAL A 109 17.09 0.25 9.97
C VAL A 109 15.77 -0.24 10.56
N ASN A 110 14.95 0.68 11.04
CA ASN A 110 13.58 0.40 11.48
C ASN A 110 12.63 1.50 10.99
N LEU A 111 12.32 1.49 9.70
CA LEU A 111 11.50 2.51 9.06
C LEU A 111 10.14 1.94 8.63
N HIS A 112 9.07 2.65 8.96
CA HIS A 112 7.71 2.28 8.60
C HIS A 112 7.09 3.32 7.69
N ILE A 113 7.00 3.01 6.39
CA ILE A 113 6.48 3.94 5.39
C ILE A 113 4.98 3.69 5.21
N VAL A 114 4.18 4.72 5.44
CA VAL A 114 2.75 4.72 5.14
C VAL A 114 2.53 5.65 3.96
N ARG A 115 2.08 5.08 2.84
CA ARG A 115 1.89 5.79 1.58
C ARG A 115 0.42 5.79 1.19
N ILE A 116 -0.07 6.96 0.76
CA ILE A 116 -1.39 7.08 0.14
C ILE A 116 -1.40 6.31 -1.19
N ALA A 117 -2.35 5.39 -1.33
CA ALA A 117 -2.41 4.40 -2.40
C ALA A 117 -3.19 4.86 -3.65
N THR A 118 -3.98 5.94 -3.53
CA THR A 118 -4.91 6.46 -4.53
C THR A 118 -4.61 7.92 -4.85
N GLY A 119 -5.01 8.39 -6.04
CA GLY A 119 -4.73 9.74 -6.49
C GLY A 119 -3.23 9.97 -6.70
N GLY A 120 -2.76 11.16 -6.36
CA GLY A 120 -1.43 11.64 -6.71
C GLY A 120 -1.24 11.63 -8.21
N THR A 121 -0.15 11.00 -8.66
CA THR A 121 0.18 10.82 -10.07
C THR A 121 -0.29 9.46 -10.63
N TYR A 122 -0.88 8.59 -9.80
CA TYR A 122 -1.35 7.27 -10.26
C TYR A 122 -2.54 7.36 -11.20
N ASP A 123 -3.34 8.41 -11.05
CA ASP A 123 -4.57 8.64 -11.78
C ASP A 123 -4.45 9.87 -12.68
N ASP A 124 -3.25 10.17 -13.18
CA ASP A 124 -2.99 11.34 -14.04
C ASP A 124 -3.66 11.19 -15.42
N PRO A 125 -4.73 11.94 -15.72
CA PRO A 125 -5.39 11.92 -17.02
C PRO A 125 -4.68 12.80 -18.06
N GLY A 126 -3.43 13.20 -17.81
CA GLY A 126 -2.65 14.15 -18.58
C GLY A 126 -2.72 13.97 -20.09
N GLN A 127 -2.38 15.03 -20.81
CA GLN A 127 -2.52 15.08 -22.27
C GLN A 127 -1.44 15.92 -22.94
N LEU A 128 -1.23 15.68 -24.23
CA LEU A 128 -0.45 16.58 -25.07
C LEU A 128 -1.22 17.88 -25.32
N ILE A 129 -0.51 18.99 -25.25
CA ILE A 129 -0.98 20.33 -25.60
C ILE A 129 -0.21 20.75 -26.86
N GLY A 130 -0.85 20.59 -28.03
CA GLY A 130 -0.17 20.75 -29.31
C GLY A 130 0.82 19.61 -29.59
N GLN A 131 1.93 19.90 -30.27
CA GLN A 131 2.94 18.91 -30.66
C GLN A 131 4.13 18.83 -29.70
N ASP A 132 4.42 19.92 -28.98
CA ASP A 132 5.67 20.08 -28.21
C ASP A 132 5.46 20.30 -26.71
N SER A 133 4.25 20.08 -26.20
CA SER A 133 3.95 20.29 -24.78
C SER A 133 3.01 19.22 -24.25
N ALA A 134 3.10 18.96 -22.96
CA ALA A 134 2.25 18.01 -22.24
C ALA A 134 1.86 18.61 -20.89
N VAL A 135 0.69 18.22 -20.39
CA VAL A 135 0.23 18.54 -19.04
C VAL A 135 0.02 17.26 -18.26
N SER A 136 0.42 17.27 -17.00
CA SER A 136 0.12 16.25 -16.00
C SER A 136 -0.80 16.87 -14.95
N LEU A 137 -1.83 16.13 -14.55
CA LEU A 137 -2.77 16.52 -13.50
C LEU A 137 -2.59 15.60 -12.30
N ARG A 138 -2.04 16.17 -11.22
CA ARG A 138 -1.92 15.51 -9.93
C ARG A 138 -3.13 15.86 -9.06
N MET A 139 -3.83 14.86 -8.56
CA MET A 139 -5.00 15.04 -7.67
C MET A 139 -4.70 14.52 -6.27
N VAL A 140 -4.99 15.31 -5.23
CA VAL A 140 -4.90 14.87 -3.83
C VAL A 140 -6.27 15.01 -3.20
N GLU A 141 -6.76 13.92 -2.61
CA GLU A 141 -8.07 13.87 -2.00
C GLU A 141 -7.94 13.78 -0.47
N ARG A 142 -8.83 14.49 0.23
CA ARG A 142 -8.82 14.55 1.69
C ARG A 142 -9.04 13.18 2.36
N GLN A 143 -9.94 12.35 1.83
CA GLN A 143 -10.32 11.09 2.47
C GLN A 143 -9.15 10.06 2.52
N PRO A 144 -8.44 9.77 1.41
CA PRO A 144 -7.25 8.92 1.46
C PRO A 144 -6.14 9.47 2.35
N CYS A 145 -5.92 10.80 2.36
CA CYS A 145 -4.96 11.43 3.27
C CYS A 145 -5.33 11.16 4.74
N LYS A 146 -6.61 11.36 5.09
CA LYS A 146 -7.10 11.13 6.46
C LYS A 146 -6.94 9.68 6.88
N GLN A 147 -7.29 8.72 6.02
CA GLN A 147 -7.14 7.30 6.29
C GLN A 147 -5.68 6.87 6.47
N ALA A 148 -4.78 7.37 5.61
CA ALA A 148 -3.35 7.10 5.73
C ALA A 148 -2.75 7.72 7.00
N ALA A 149 -3.16 8.94 7.36
CA ALA A 149 -2.74 9.60 8.59
C ALA A 149 -3.17 8.79 9.82
N HIS A 150 -4.46 8.49 9.98
CA HIS A 150 -4.94 7.67 11.11
C HIS A 150 -4.19 6.33 11.20
N PHE A 151 -4.00 5.65 10.07
CA PHE A 151 -3.24 4.41 10.03
C PHE A 151 -1.81 4.61 10.53
N ALA A 152 -1.12 5.69 10.13
CA ALA A 152 0.25 5.98 10.56
C ALA A 152 0.35 6.27 12.07
N PHE A 153 -0.54 7.12 12.61
CA PHE A 153 -0.58 7.44 14.04
C PHE A 153 -0.92 6.22 14.91
N GLU A 154 -1.90 5.42 14.51
CA GLU A 154 -2.23 4.17 15.18
C GLU A 154 -1.11 3.13 15.10
N LEU A 155 -0.45 3.03 13.94
CA LEU A 155 0.71 2.15 13.75
C LEU A 155 1.85 2.55 14.68
N ALA A 156 2.15 3.84 14.81
CA ALA A 156 3.17 4.36 15.70
C ALA A 156 2.92 3.95 17.15
N ARG A 157 1.70 4.18 17.67
CA ARG A 157 1.29 3.72 19.02
C ARG A 157 1.40 2.20 19.16
N LYS A 158 0.82 1.44 18.22
CA LYS A 158 0.72 -0.03 18.31
C LYS A 158 2.08 -0.72 18.25
N LYS A 159 3.04 -0.15 17.51
CA LYS A 159 4.40 -0.69 17.38
C LYS A 159 5.42 -0.04 18.32
N GLY A 160 5.01 0.98 19.07
CA GLY A 160 5.91 1.74 19.93
C GLY A 160 7.00 2.46 19.14
N LEU A 161 6.66 3.05 17.99
CA LEU A 161 7.63 3.72 17.11
C LEU A 161 7.95 5.10 17.65
N THR A 162 9.18 5.29 18.11
CA THR A 162 9.70 6.56 18.63
C THR A 162 10.82 7.08 17.74
N TYR A 163 11.12 8.37 17.87
CA TYR A 163 12.30 8.98 17.26
C TYR A 163 13.19 9.53 18.39
N GLY A 164 14.42 9.03 18.51
CA GLY A 164 15.30 9.31 19.66
C GLY A 164 14.77 8.71 20.97
N ASP A 165 15.04 9.38 22.09
CA ASP A 165 14.65 8.94 23.45
C ASP A 165 13.22 9.37 23.85
N GLY A 166 12.39 9.70 22.86
CA GLY A 166 11.15 10.46 23.04
C GLY A 166 9.83 9.69 22.93
N HIS A 167 8.76 10.45 22.72
CA HIS A 167 7.39 9.97 22.50
C HIS A 167 7.25 9.23 21.16
N TYR A 168 6.07 8.64 20.93
CA TYR A 168 5.76 8.07 19.62
C TYR A 168 5.87 9.17 18.57
N SER A 169 6.36 8.85 17.37
CA SER A 169 6.64 9.89 16.38
C SER A 169 6.14 9.48 14.99
N VAL A 170 5.54 10.45 14.30
CA VAL A 170 5.12 10.36 12.90
C VAL A 170 5.66 11.56 12.15
N THR A 171 6.27 11.30 11.00
CA THR A 171 6.75 12.35 10.08
C THR A 171 5.91 12.32 8.81
N SER A 172 5.22 13.41 8.48
CA SER A 172 4.70 13.63 7.13
C SER A 172 5.81 14.16 6.24
N SER A 173 5.83 13.70 4.98
CA SER A 173 6.79 14.18 4.00
C SER A 173 6.10 14.68 2.74
N SER A 174 6.37 15.93 2.35
CA SER A 174 5.74 16.60 1.21
C SER A 174 6.66 17.62 0.53
N LYS A 175 6.20 18.19 -0.59
CA LYS A 175 6.82 19.36 -1.23
C LYS A 175 5.88 20.58 -1.18
N HIS A 176 5.20 20.80 -0.04
CA HIS A 176 4.19 21.86 0.12
C HIS A 176 4.71 23.28 -0.16
N THR A 177 6.02 23.52 -0.12
CA THR A 177 6.61 24.81 -0.53
C THR A 177 6.48 25.10 -2.03
N ILE A 178 6.51 24.05 -2.86
CA ILE A 178 6.38 24.11 -4.33
C ILE A 178 4.95 23.73 -4.75
N GLN A 179 4.47 22.57 -4.30
CA GLN A 179 3.13 22.06 -4.60
C GLN A 179 2.10 22.54 -3.56
N ARG A 180 2.01 23.87 -3.43
CA ARG A 180 1.30 24.56 -2.33
C ARG A 180 -0.13 24.11 -2.09
N VAL A 181 -0.89 23.80 -3.13
CA VAL A 181 -2.30 23.42 -3.00
C VAL A 181 -2.44 21.93 -2.67
N THR A 182 -1.84 21.04 -3.47
CA THR A 182 -2.02 19.60 -3.30
C THR A 182 -1.32 19.08 -2.05
N ASP A 183 -0.06 19.45 -1.85
CA ASP A 183 0.68 19.05 -0.66
C ASP A 183 0.30 19.88 0.57
N GLY A 184 -0.15 21.13 0.39
CA GLY A 184 -0.76 21.90 1.48
C GLY A 184 -2.02 21.24 2.03
N LEU A 185 -2.92 20.77 1.15
CA LEU A 185 -4.09 19.99 1.57
C LEU A 185 -3.67 18.73 2.33
N PHE A 186 -2.66 18.01 1.87
CA PHE A 186 -2.15 16.83 2.56
C PHE A 186 -1.66 17.19 3.98
N GLU A 187 -0.82 18.21 4.14
CA GLU A 187 -0.30 18.61 5.45
C GLU A 187 -1.40 19.11 6.38
N ASP A 188 -2.38 19.87 5.87
CA ASP A 188 -3.54 20.32 6.65
C ASP A 188 -4.34 19.12 7.19
N VAL A 189 -4.57 18.10 6.35
CA VAL A 189 -5.28 16.87 6.76
C VAL A 189 -4.49 16.12 7.82
N VAL A 190 -3.18 15.96 7.64
CA VAL A 190 -2.34 15.24 8.62
C VAL A 190 -2.31 15.98 9.95
N LYS A 191 -2.20 17.31 9.93
CA LYS A 191 -2.21 18.15 11.12
C LYS A 191 -3.53 18.02 11.89
N GLU A 192 -4.68 18.06 11.20
CA GLU A 192 -5.98 17.84 11.83
C GLU A 192 -6.06 16.46 12.50
N VAL A 193 -5.54 15.42 11.85
CA VAL A 193 -5.50 14.08 12.45
C VAL A 193 -4.56 14.06 13.65
N ALA A 194 -3.41 14.73 13.59
CA ALA A 194 -2.45 14.80 14.70
C ALA A 194 -3.07 15.37 15.99
N GLU A 195 -4.03 16.29 15.89
CA GLU A 195 -4.77 16.83 17.05
C GLU A 195 -5.55 15.75 17.80
N GLU A 196 -5.90 14.63 17.15
CA GLU A 196 -6.57 13.48 17.76
C GLU A 196 -5.58 12.54 18.52
N TYR A 197 -4.26 12.73 18.37
CA TYR A 197 -3.20 11.87 18.91
C TYR A 197 -2.16 12.68 19.72
N SER A 198 -2.56 13.23 20.86
CA SER A 198 -1.72 14.10 21.70
C SER A 198 -0.46 13.47 22.32
N ASP A 199 -0.31 12.15 22.25
CA ASP A 199 0.85 11.37 22.71
C ASP A 199 1.80 10.95 21.56
N VAL A 200 1.52 11.40 20.34
CA VAL A 200 2.35 11.15 19.15
C VAL A 200 2.85 12.50 18.60
N ASP A 201 4.16 12.68 18.60
CA ASP A 201 4.81 13.84 18.00
C ASP A 201 4.63 13.82 16.48
N HIS A 202 4.14 14.92 15.92
CA HIS A 202 4.01 15.13 14.48
C HIS A 202 5.11 16.06 13.98
N HIS A 203 5.92 15.55 13.05
CA HIS A 203 6.93 16.32 12.33
C HIS A 203 6.58 16.44 10.85
N ILE A 204 7.03 17.51 10.22
CA ILE A 204 6.88 17.74 8.78
C ILE A 204 8.28 17.85 8.19
N GLU A 205 8.57 17.01 7.19
CA GLU A 205 9.84 17.03 6.47
C GLU A 205 9.62 17.28 4.98
N LEU A 206 10.44 18.15 4.38
CA LEU A 206 10.42 18.32 2.94
C LEU A 206 11.18 17.17 2.29
N PHE A 207 10.61 16.55 1.25
CA PHE A 207 11.42 15.72 0.36
C PHE A 207 12.06 16.60 -0.71
N ASP A 208 13.35 16.41 -0.96
CA ASP A 208 14.15 17.30 -1.80
C ASP A 208 14.11 16.96 -3.29
#